data_AF-A0A9D9EAK3-F1
#
_entry.id   AF-A0A9D9EAK3-F1
#
_cell.length_a   1.000
_cell.length_b   1.000
_cell.length_c   1.000
_cell.angle_alpha   90.00
_cell.angle_beta   90.00
_cell.angle_gamma   90.00
#
_symmetry.space_group_name_H-M   'P 1'
#
loop_
_entity.id
_entity.type
_entity.pdbx_description
1 polymer ?
#
loop_
_entity_poly.entity_id
_entity_poly.type
_entity_poly.pdbx_seq_one_letter_code
_entity_poly.pdbx_strand_id
1 'polypeptide(L)'
;MNVGAADDSALGRLAHDLVQTRAEDMYYDELRRQVRHYKTTKEGRKRMCRELEEMKRETADKKARMIAERLISMGLPLDMVAEGTSLAREVVEELAAKKDK
;
A
#
# COMPACT_ATOMS: atom_id res chain seq x y z
N MET A 1 15.90 -7.87 -19.60
CA MET A 1 17.17 -8.15 -18.90
C MET A 1 16.91 -9.29 -17.93
N ASN A 2 17.60 -10.41 -18.09
CA ASN A 2 17.45 -11.58 -17.23
C ASN A 2 18.36 -11.40 -16.01
N VAL A 3 17.81 -11.04 -14.84
CA VAL A 3 18.52 -11.08 -13.55
C VAL A 3 18.60 -12.55 -13.10
N GLY A 4 19.20 -13.39 -13.95
CA GLY A 4 19.21 -14.85 -13.82
C GLY A 4 20.59 -15.42 -13.50
N ALA A 5 21.63 -14.61 -13.52
CA ALA A 5 22.96 -14.98 -13.05
C ALA A 5 23.36 -13.95 -12.02
N ALA A 6 23.07 -14.24 -10.74
CA ALA A 6 23.82 -13.60 -9.67
C ALA A 6 25.26 -14.07 -9.85
N ASP A 7 26.09 -13.23 -10.47
CA ASP A 7 27.52 -13.45 -10.37
C ASP A 7 27.91 -13.33 -8.88
N ASP A 8 29.00 -14.00 -8.51
CA ASP A 8 29.46 -13.98 -7.12
C ASP A 8 30.19 -12.66 -6.78
N SER A 9 29.85 -11.59 -7.50
CA SER A 9 30.31 -10.24 -7.18
C SER A 9 29.55 -9.71 -5.97
N ALA A 10 30.09 -8.67 -5.34
CA ALA A 10 29.39 -7.95 -4.27
C ALA A 10 28.04 -7.40 -4.77
N LEU A 11 27.98 -6.91 -6.02
CA LEU A 11 26.75 -6.39 -6.61
C LEU A 11 25.75 -7.51 -6.91
N GLY A 12 26.20 -8.66 -7.42
CA GLY A 12 25.36 -9.81 -7.72
C GLY A 12 24.73 -10.40 -6.46
N ARG A 13 25.50 -10.52 -5.36
CA ARG A 13 24.96 -10.91 -4.05
C ARG A 13 23.98 -9.90 -3.47
N LEU A 14 24.23 -8.60 -3.64
CA LEU A 14 23.30 -7.57 -3.20
C LEU A 14 21.98 -7.65 -3.98
N ALA A 15 22.06 -7.80 -5.31
CA ALA A 15 20.89 -7.95 -6.16
C ALA A 15 20.08 -9.20 -5.80
N HIS A 16 20.75 -10.31 -5.48
CA HIS A 16 20.13 -11.52 -4.95
C HIS A 16 19.37 -11.22 -3.66
N ASP A 17 20.04 -10.63 -2.66
CA ASP A 17 19.42 -10.38 -1.35
C ASP A 17 18.20 -9.45 -1.44
N LEU A 18 18.21 -8.45 -2.32
CA LEU A 18 17.08 -7.53 -2.50
C LEU A 18 15.82 -8.21 -3.05
N VAL A 19 15.95 -9.34 -3.74
CA VAL A 19 14.79 -10.14 -4.21
C VAL A 19 14.47 -11.33 -3.29
N GLN A 20 15.34 -11.65 -2.32
CA GLN A 20 15.15 -12.78 -1.42
C GLN A 20 14.08 -12.50 -0.36
N THR A 21 13.26 -13.52 -0.13
CA THR A 21 12.17 -13.45 0.85
C THR A 21 12.57 -14.03 2.21
N ARG A 22 13.50 -14.99 2.23
CA ARG A 22 13.93 -15.66 3.46
C ARG A 22 15.25 -15.06 3.93
N ALA A 23 15.33 -14.75 5.22
CA ALA A 23 16.55 -14.18 5.78
C ALA A 23 17.72 -15.17 5.73
N GLU A 24 17.41 -16.48 5.84
CA GLU A 24 18.41 -17.55 5.82
C GLU A 24 19.14 -17.64 4.47
N ASP A 25 18.50 -17.20 3.39
CA ASP A 25 19.02 -17.28 2.03
C ASP A 25 19.78 -15.99 1.64
N MET A 26 19.89 -15.00 2.52
CA MET A 26 20.60 -13.74 2.25
C MET A 26 22.09 -13.83 2.55
N TYR A 27 22.94 -13.21 1.73
CA TYR A 27 24.39 -13.12 1.91
C TYR A 27 24.81 -12.06 2.94
N TYR A 28 24.16 -10.89 2.94
CA TYR A 28 24.52 -9.75 3.78
C TYR A 28 23.79 -9.80 5.14
N ASP A 29 24.56 -9.78 6.22
CA ASP A 29 24.04 -9.90 7.59
C ASP A 29 23.13 -8.73 7.98
N GLU A 30 23.39 -7.53 7.47
CA GLU A 30 22.55 -6.37 7.72
C GLU A 30 21.13 -6.57 7.17
N LEU A 31 21.02 -7.08 5.94
CA LEU A 31 19.75 -7.37 5.28
C LEU A 31 19.05 -8.55 5.97
N ARG A 32 19.80 -9.64 6.24
CA ARG A 32 19.32 -10.80 6.99
C ARG A 32 18.70 -10.40 8.33
N ARG A 33 19.38 -9.54 9.10
CA ARG A 33 18.90 -9.10 10.42
C ARG A 33 17.59 -8.30 10.31
N GLN A 34 17.50 -7.38 9.36
CA GLN A 34 16.29 -6.58 9.16
C GLN A 34 15.11 -7.45 8.70
N VAL A 35 15.34 -8.32 7.71
CA VAL A 35 14.29 -9.21 7.20
C VAL A 35 13.81 -10.17 8.28
N ARG A 36 14.72 -10.74 9.07
CA ARG A 36 14.36 -11.56 10.23
C ARG A 36 13.56 -10.77 11.26
N HIS A 37 13.97 -9.54 11.59
CA HIS A 37 13.23 -8.68 12.51
C HIS A 37 11.77 -8.51 12.08
N TYR A 38 11.53 -8.07 10.84
CA TYR A 38 10.19 -7.82 10.34
C TYR A 38 9.35 -9.09 10.16
N LYS A 39 9.96 -10.24 9.82
CA LYS A 39 9.23 -11.47 9.51
C LYS A 39 9.05 -12.44 10.68
N THR A 40 9.95 -12.44 11.66
CA THR A 40 9.92 -13.45 12.74
C THR A 40 9.64 -12.86 14.12
N THR A 41 9.98 -11.60 14.37
CA THR A 41 9.72 -11.00 15.70
C THR A 41 8.26 -10.62 15.84
N LYS A 42 7.74 -10.73 17.07
CA LYS A 42 6.34 -10.35 17.38
C LYS A 42 6.11 -8.86 17.11
N GLU A 43 7.08 -8.02 17.41
CA GLU A 43 7.01 -6.57 17.21
C GLU A 43 7.11 -6.18 15.73
N GLY A 44 8.08 -6.73 15.01
CA GLY A 44 8.26 -6.48 13.58
C GLY A 44 7.06 -6.92 12.75
N ARG A 45 6.48 -8.09 13.05
CA ARG A 45 5.24 -8.55 12.40
C ARG A 45 4.04 -7.66 12.72
N LYS A 46 3.90 -7.23 13.98
CA LYS A 46 2.82 -6.32 14.38
C LYS A 46 2.91 -4.98 13.65
N ARG A 47 4.12 -4.43 13.53
CA ARG A 47 4.35 -3.18 12.79
C ARG A 47 3.99 -3.32 11.32
N MET A 48 4.46 -4.37 10.66
CA MET A 48 4.17 -4.61 9.24
C MET A 48 2.68 -4.87 8.98
N CYS A 49 2.01 -5.67 9.83
CA CYS A 49 0.56 -5.85 9.74
C CYS A 49 -0.19 -4.53 9.86
N ARG A 50 0.20 -3.67 10.80
CA ARG A 50 -0.45 -2.35 10.97
C ARG A 50 -0.28 -1.48 9.73
N GLU A 51 0.94 -1.41 9.19
CA GLU A 51 1.23 -0.63 7.98
C GLU A 51 0.45 -1.13 6.76
N LEU A 52 0.30 -2.45 6.59
CA LEU A 52 -0.50 -3.03 5.51
C LEU A 52 -2.00 -2.73 5.66
N GLU A 53 -2.55 -2.84 6.88
CA GLU A 53 -3.95 -2.51 7.13
C GLU A 53 -4.23 -1.02 6.92
N GLU A 54 -3.31 -0.15 7.30
CA GLU A 54 -3.39 1.30 7.03
C GLU A 54 -3.36 1.59 5.54
N MET A 55 -2.42 1.00 4.79
CA MET A 55 -2.37 1.11 3.32
C MET A 55 -3.68 0.63 2.66
N LYS A 56 -4.24 -0.49 3.13
CA LYS A 56 -5.50 -1.02 2.63
C LYS A 56 -6.67 -0.06 2.90
N ARG A 57 -6.74 0.51 4.11
CA ARG A 57 -7.74 1.51 4.49
C ARG A 57 -7.62 2.77 3.64
N GLU A 58 -6.42 3.31 3.47
CA GLU A 58 -6.19 4.48 2.63
C GLU A 58 -6.55 4.22 1.16
N THR A 59 -6.23 3.04 0.65
CA THR A 59 -6.56 2.67 -0.73
C THR A 59 -8.07 2.56 -0.93
N ALA A 60 -8.78 1.98 0.04
CA ALA A 60 -10.24 1.90 0.01
C ALA A 60 -10.87 3.31 0.06
N ASP A 61 -10.41 4.18 0.95
CA ASP A 61 -10.89 5.56 1.08
C ASP A 61 -10.65 6.37 -0.20
N LYS A 62 -9.43 6.29 -0.78
CA LYS A 62 -9.11 6.94 -2.06
C LYS A 62 -10.02 6.46 -3.19
N LYS A 63 -10.27 5.14 -3.29
CA LYS A 63 -11.17 4.58 -4.30
C LYS A 63 -12.61 5.07 -4.12
N ALA A 64 -13.12 5.07 -2.89
CA ALA A 64 -14.46 5.55 -2.57
C ALA A 64 -14.61 7.03 -2.98
N ARG A 65 -13.63 7.87 -2.67
CA ARG A 65 -13.61 9.29 -3.06
C ARG A 65 -13.57 9.48 -4.57
N MET A 66 -12.72 8.75 -5.29
CA MET A 66 -12.68 8.81 -6.76
C MET A 66 -14.01 8.42 -7.40
N ILE A 67 -14.68 7.39 -6.86
CA ILE A 67 -16.00 6.98 -7.33
C ILE A 67 -17.02 8.07 -7.03
N ALA A 68 -17.02 8.64 -5.82
CA ALA A 68 -17.91 9.72 -5.44
C ALA A 68 -17.76 10.95 -6.35
N GLU A 69 -16.53 11.39 -6.60
CA GLU A 69 -16.24 12.48 -7.54
C GLU A 69 -16.79 12.21 -8.94
N ARG A 70 -16.65 10.98 -9.43
CA ARG A 70 -17.20 10.58 -10.74
C ARG A 70 -18.73 10.59 -10.74
N LEU A 71 -19.39 10.10 -9.69
CA LEU A 71 -20.85 10.09 -9.59
C LEU A 71 -21.41 11.52 -9.47
N ILE A 72 -20.77 12.38 -8.67
CA ILE A 72 -21.10 13.82 -8.59
C ILE A 72 -20.97 14.46 -9.99
N SER A 73 -19.92 14.13 -10.72
CA SER A 73 -19.71 14.62 -12.10
C SER A 73 -20.81 14.19 -13.07
N MET A 74 -21.45 13.05 -12.81
CA MET A 74 -22.58 12.55 -13.60
C MET A 74 -23.92 13.17 -13.14
N GLY A 75 -23.91 14.05 -12.14
CA GLY A 75 -25.10 14.74 -11.63
C GLY A 75 -25.97 13.90 -10.72
N LEU A 76 -25.43 12.82 -10.13
CA LEU A 76 -26.20 12.02 -9.17
C LEU A 76 -26.46 12.80 -7.87
N PRO A 77 -27.60 12.56 -7.20
CA PRO A 77 -27.90 13.19 -5.93
C PRO A 77 -26.90 12.74 -4.85
N LEU A 78 -26.44 13.68 -4.04
CA LEU A 78 -25.39 13.45 -3.04
C LEU A 78 -25.74 12.33 -2.04
N ASP A 79 -27.03 12.16 -1.74
CA ASP A 79 -27.53 11.08 -0.88
C ASP A 79 -27.23 9.69 -1.45
N MET A 80 -27.49 9.47 -2.74
CA MET A 80 -27.19 8.20 -3.41
C MET A 80 -25.69 7.99 -3.57
N VAL A 81 -24.92 9.07 -3.72
CA VAL A 81 -23.45 8.99 -3.80
C VAL A 81 -22.86 8.55 -2.46
N ALA A 82 -23.34 9.13 -1.34
CA ALA A 82 -22.92 8.75 0.00
C ALA A 82 -23.25 7.28 0.28
N GLU A 83 -24.47 6.84 -0.03
CA GLU A 83 -24.90 5.44 0.12
C GLU A 83 -24.04 4.50 -0.75
N GLY A 84 -23.89 4.80 -2.04
CA GLY A 84 -23.18 3.95 -3.00
C GLY A 84 -21.65 3.86 -2.78
N THR A 85 -21.06 4.83 -2.09
CA THR A 85 -19.62 4.84 -1.76
C THR A 85 -19.32 4.54 -0.29
N SER A 86 -20.36 4.41 0.53
CA SER A 86 -20.24 4.30 2.00
C SER A 86 -19.42 5.41 2.64
N LEU A 87 -19.37 6.58 2.00
CA LEU A 87 -18.74 7.78 2.54
C LEU A 87 -19.74 8.54 3.42
N ALA A 88 -19.23 9.25 4.41
CA ALA A 88 -20.04 10.17 5.19
C ALA A 88 -20.56 11.30 4.29
N ARG A 89 -21.79 11.76 4.55
CA ARG A 89 -22.46 12.77 3.73
C ARG A 89 -21.65 14.06 3.68
N GLU A 90 -21.06 14.44 4.81
CA GLU A 90 -20.20 15.62 4.95
C GLU A 90 -19.01 15.55 3.98
N VAL A 91 -18.42 14.37 3.81
CA VAL A 91 -17.29 14.16 2.89
C VAL A 91 -17.74 14.31 1.43
N VAL A 92 -18.91 13.79 1.08
CA VAL A 92 -19.46 13.90 -0.28
C VAL A 92 -19.81 15.35 -0.62
N GLU A 93 -20.36 16.10 0.33
CA GLU A 93 -20.64 17.53 0.20
C GLU A 93 -19.36 18.36 0.03
N GLU A 94 -18.31 18.06 0.80
CA GLU A 94 -16.98 18.68 0.61
C GLU A 94 -16.39 18.41 -0.79
N LEU A 95 -16.54 17.17 -1.29
CA LEU A 95 -16.06 16.79 -2.63
C LEU A 95 -16.83 17.53 -3.73
N ALA A 96 -18.14 17.73 -3.56
CA ALA A 96 -18.96 18.52 -4.48
C ALA A 96 -18.55 20.00 -4.47
N ALA A 97 -18.39 20.60 -3.27
CA ALA A 97 -18.01 22.00 -3.12
C ALA A 97 -16.62 22.34 -3.68
N LYS A 98 -15.68 21.38 -3.67
CA LYS A 98 -14.36 21.53 -4.30
C LYS A 98 -14.41 21.58 -5.83
N LYS A 99 -15.49 21.09 -6.44
CA LYS A 99 -15.63 20.97 -7.89
C LYS A 99 -16.31 22.16 -8.55
N ASP A 100 -17.06 22.95 -7.78
CA ASP A 100 -17.70 24.20 -8.22
C ASP A 100 -16.75 25.42 -8.19
N LYS A 101 -15.47 25.20 -7.88
CA LYS A 101 -14.42 26.21 -7.78
C LYS A 101 -13.42 26.07 -8.92
#